data_AF-A0A3N5TYH1-F1
#
_entry.id   AF-A0A3N5TYH1-F1
#
_cell.length_a   1.000
_cell.length_b   1.000
_cell.length_c   1.000
_cell.angle_alpha   90.00
_cell.angle_beta   90.00
_cell.angle_gamma   90.00
#
_symmetry.space_group_name_H-M   'P 1'
#
loop_
_entity.id
_entity.type
_entity.pdbx_description
1 polymer ?
#
loop_
_entity_poly.entity_id
_entity_poly.type
_entity_poly.pdbx_seq_one_letter_code
_entity_poly.pdbx_strand_id
1 'polypeptide(L)'
;GLLRKNSRLANWNGHDAGLWDGLVKEAEDRKKEGLSKELPRVYGFDNDPEAVSATLENAQHAGIGHLVRVSQKNLQETRAPKSDTKPAGLVVVNPPYGERIGEKTELAGLYQDLGKTLFEHYQGYNAAILTGEKELSKAVGLRANRLNTLYNGKIRCTLSHFNIREDNQFRPYTPRFTQEQ
;
A
#
# COMPACT_ATOMS: atom_id res chain seq x y z
N GLY A 1 -0.61 18.97 2.64
CA GLY A 1 -0.34 20.41 2.53
C GLY A 1 0.38 20.97 3.75
N LEU A 2 -0.05 20.61 4.96
CA LEU A 2 0.36 21.27 6.21
C LEU A 2 1.88 21.39 6.46
N LEU A 3 2.66 20.36 6.14
CA LEU A 3 4.13 20.38 6.36
C LEU A 3 4.91 21.06 5.22
N ARG A 4 4.24 21.50 4.15
CA ARG A 4 4.89 22.09 2.99
C ARG A 4 5.21 23.56 3.28
N LYS A 5 6.50 23.88 3.37
CA LYS A 5 6.99 25.24 3.65
C LYS A 5 6.82 26.22 2.48
N ASN A 6 6.73 25.72 1.24
CA ASN A 6 6.70 26.57 0.04
C ASN A 6 5.27 26.84 -0.44
N SER A 7 4.73 27.98 0.02
CA SER A 7 3.54 28.63 -0.51
C SER A 7 3.94 29.63 -1.60
N ARG A 8 4.10 29.17 -2.85
CA ARG A 8 4.23 30.11 -3.99
C ARG A 8 3.00 31.01 -4.15
N LEU A 9 1.89 30.63 -3.50
CA LEU A 9 0.64 31.39 -3.45
C LEU A 9 0.80 32.68 -2.62
N ALA A 10 1.69 32.72 -1.63
CA ALA A 10 1.91 33.92 -0.82
C ALA A 10 2.44 35.12 -1.63
N ASN A 11 3.09 34.85 -2.77
CA ASN A 11 3.65 35.89 -3.65
C ASN A 11 2.69 36.28 -4.80
N TRP A 12 1.48 35.74 -4.82
CA TRP A 12 0.49 36.04 -5.86
C TRP A 12 -0.35 37.26 -5.45
N ASN A 13 -0.56 38.22 -6.35
CA ASN A 13 -1.27 39.46 -6.03
C ASN A 13 -2.74 39.27 -5.58
N GLY A 14 -3.35 38.13 -5.92
CA GLY A 14 -4.71 37.78 -5.47
C GLY A 14 -4.73 36.99 -4.15
N HIS A 15 -3.59 36.87 -3.48
CA HIS A 15 -3.50 36.14 -2.22
C HIS A 15 -4.24 36.86 -1.09
N ASP A 16 -5.19 36.16 -0.50
CA ASP A 16 -5.81 36.57 0.76
C ASP A 16 -5.07 35.86 1.92
N ALA A 17 -4.24 36.62 2.62
CA ALA A 17 -3.46 36.12 3.75
C ALA A 17 -4.36 35.70 4.92
N GLY A 18 -5.43 36.45 5.20
CA GLY A 18 -6.35 36.14 6.30
C GLY A 18 -7.11 34.84 6.09
N LEU A 19 -7.61 34.62 4.87
CA LEU A 19 -8.23 33.35 4.49
C LEU A 19 -7.23 32.19 4.58
N TRP A 20 -6.01 32.39 4.07
CA TRP A 20 -4.98 31.36 4.10
C TRP A 20 -4.60 30.97 5.53
N ASP A 21 -4.33 31.94 6.40
CA ASP A 21 -3.98 31.71 7.79
C ASP A 21 -5.12 31.00 8.54
N GLY A 22 -6.37 31.37 8.25
CA GLY A 22 -7.56 30.67 8.76
C GLY A 22 -7.58 29.19 8.36
N LEU A 23 -7.34 28.88 7.07
CA LEU A 23 -7.31 27.49 6.57
C LEU A 23 -6.13 26.69 7.14
N VAL A 24 -4.96 27.31 7.30
CA VAL A 24 -3.80 26.66 7.92
C VAL A 24 -4.10 26.33 9.38
N LYS A 25 -4.66 27.28 10.13
CA LYS A 25 -5.07 27.07 11.53
C LYS A 25 -6.09 25.94 11.64
N GLU A 26 -7.12 25.93 10.81
CA GLU A 26 -8.11 24.84 10.79
C GLU A 26 -7.45 23.47 10.55
N ALA A 27 -6.49 23.39 9.62
CA ALA A 27 -5.76 22.17 9.34
C ALA A 27 -4.86 21.72 10.51
N GLU A 28 -4.23 22.66 11.23
CA GLU A 28 -3.46 22.37 12.45
C GLU A 28 -4.35 21.85 13.58
N ASP A 29 -5.50 22.49 13.80
CA ASP A 29 -6.46 22.10 14.82
C ASP A 29 -7.01 20.69 14.54
N ARG A 30 -7.37 20.40 13.28
CA ARG A 30 -7.81 19.06 12.84
C ARG A 30 -6.71 18.01 12.98
N LYS A 31 -5.45 18.35 12.71
CA LYS A 31 -4.31 17.44 12.96
C LYS A 31 -4.19 17.14 14.45
N LYS A 32 -4.25 18.16 15.30
CA LYS A 32 -4.14 18.01 16.75
C LYS A 32 -5.26 17.14 17.32
N GLU A 33 -6.50 17.39 16.90
CA GLU A 33 -7.66 16.59 17.28
C GLU A 33 -7.57 15.15 16.76
N GLY A 34 -7.06 14.94 15.55
CA GLY A 34 -6.84 13.60 15.00
C GLY A 34 -5.80 12.81 15.79
N LEU A 35 -4.68 13.45 16.15
CA LEU A 35 -3.59 12.82 16.89
C LEU A 35 -3.88 12.63 18.40
N SER A 36 -4.87 13.32 18.96
CA SER A 36 -5.30 13.09 20.34
C SER A 36 -6.19 11.86 20.50
N LYS A 37 -6.67 11.27 19.40
CA LYS A 37 -7.48 10.05 19.38
C LYS A 37 -6.60 8.81 19.45
N GLU A 38 -7.18 7.71 19.90
CA GLU A 38 -6.54 6.40 19.78
C GLU A 38 -6.57 5.95 18.30
N LEU A 39 -5.43 6.12 17.62
CA LEU A 39 -5.28 5.76 16.22
C LEU A 39 -4.74 4.34 16.06
N PRO A 40 -5.21 3.59 15.04
CA PRO A 40 -4.67 2.26 14.76
C PRO A 40 -3.19 2.35 14.35
N ARG A 41 -2.43 1.33 14.74
CA ARG A 41 -1.03 1.19 14.32
C ARG A 41 -0.96 0.78 12.85
N VAL A 42 0.07 1.30 12.17
CA VAL A 42 0.41 0.91 10.80
C VAL A 42 1.63 0.02 10.84
N TYR A 43 1.54 -1.14 10.19
CA TYR A 43 2.63 -2.11 10.09
C TYR A 43 3.17 -2.13 8.66
N GLY A 44 4.48 -2.17 8.52
CA GLY A 44 5.18 -2.27 7.24
C GLY A 44 6.27 -3.33 7.26
N PHE A 45 6.50 -3.95 6.12
CA PHE A 45 7.55 -4.95 5.93
C PHE A 45 8.16 -4.75 4.55
N ASP A 46 9.49 -4.84 4.49
CA ASP A 46 10.23 -4.84 3.23
C ASP A 46 11.47 -5.74 3.42
N ASN A 47 11.97 -6.36 2.36
CA ASN A 47 13.21 -7.12 2.44
C ASN A 47 14.45 -6.21 2.35
N ASP A 48 14.29 -5.02 1.79
CA ASP A 48 15.31 -4.00 1.67
C ASP A 48 15.46 -3.20 2.98
N PRO A 49 16.60 -3.29 3.69
CA PRO A 49 16.83 -2.54 4.92
C PRO A 49 16.88 -1.02 4.70
N GLU A 50 17.27 -0.54 3.51
CA GLU A 50 17.29 0.89 3.20
C GLU A 50 15.86 1.44 3.09
N ALA A 51 14.97 0.71 2.43
CA ALA A 51 13.54 1.04 2.35
C ALA A 51 12.89 1.09 3.75
N VAL A 52 13.25 0.15 4.64
CA VAL A 52 12.79 0.14 6.04
C VAL A 52 13.25 1.40 6.77
N SER A 53 14.54 1.74 6.69
CA SER A 53 15.11 2.93 7.33
C SER A 53 14.45 4.20 6.83
N ALA A 54 14.36 4.36 5.50
CA ALA A 54 13.73 5.50 4.86
C ALA A 54 12.25 5.66 5.26
N THR A 55 11.52 4.55 5.40
CA THR A 55 10.11 4.59 5.83
C THR A 55 9.97 5.07 7.26
N LEU A 56 10.84 4.63 8.17
CA LEU A 56 10.84 5.07 9.56
C LEU A 56 11.19 6.56 9.66
N GLU A 57 12.22 7.03 8.96
CA GLU A 57 12.59 8.45 8.90
C GLU A 57 11.45 9.31 8.33
N ASN A 58 10.82 8.88 7.23
CA ASN A 58 9.69 9.57 6.64
C ASN A 58 8.50 9.67 7.60
N ALA A 59 8.20 8.60 8.34
CA ALA A 59 7.15 8.60 9.35
C ALA A 59 7.46 9.57 10.51
N GLN A 60 8.73 9.68 10.92
CA GLN A 60 9.17 10.66 11.91
C GLN A 60 9.02 12.10 11.38
N HIS A 61 9.48 12.38 10.17
CA HIS A 61 9.30 13.69 9.53
C HIS A 61 7.83 14.07 9.34
N ALA A 62 6.95 13.09 9.13
CA ALA A 62 5.51 13.30 9.06
C ALA A 62 4.83 13.49 10.44
N GLY A 63 5.55 13.28 11.54
CA GLY A 63 5.03 13.40 12.91
C GLY A 63 4.17 12.22 13.37
N ILE A 64 4.23 11.08 12.66
CA ILE A 64 3.43 9.87 12.93
C ILE A 64 4.30 8.65 13.26
N GLY A 65 5.61 8.83 13.49
CA GLY A 65 6.53 7.72 13.77
C GLY A 65 6.11 6.82 14.94
N HIS A 66 5.42 7.38 15.94
CA HIS A 66 4.89 6.60 17.06
C HIS A 66 3.78 5.60 16.66
N LEU A 67 3.08 5.82 15.54
CA LEU A 67 2.03 4.94 15.01
C LEU A 67 2.55 3.89 14.02
N VAL A 68 3.72 4.14 13.41
CA VAL A 68 4.27 3.31 12.34
C VAL A 68 5.28 2.31 12.92
N ARG A 69 5.15 1.04 12.55
CA ARG A 69 6.09 -0.03 12.90
C ARG A 69 6.52 -0.73 11.62
N VAL A 70 7.78 -0.61 11.27
CA VAL A 70 8.36 -1.25 10.08
C VAL A 70 9.49 -2.16 10.51
N SER A 71 9.60 -3.33 9.89
CA SER A 71 10.70 -4.26 10.13
C SER A 71 11.13 -4.93 8.84
N GLN A 72 12.43 -5.19 8.70
CA GLN A 72 12.95 -5.96 7.58
C GLN A 72 12.47 -7.40 7.66
N LYS A 73 11.75 -7.87 6.64
CA LYS A 73 11.24 -9.24 6.53
C LYS A 73 11.04 -9.64 5.08
N ASN A 74 11.24 -10.92 4.79
CA ASN A 74 10.72 -11.51 3.56
C ASN A 74 9.19 -11.61 3.63
N LEU A 75 8.55 -11.55 2.46
CA LEU A 75 7.09 -11.60 2.32
C LEU A 75 6.46 -12.79 3.07
N GLN A 76 7.05 -13.97 2.92
CA GLN A 76 6.57 -15.24 3.48
C GLN A 76 6.68 -15.29 5.02
N GLU A 77 7.46 -14.40 5.63
CA GLU A 77 7.64 -14.29 7.09
C GLU A 77 6.65 -13.29 7.71
N THR A 78 5.93 -12.53 6.89
CA THR A 78 4.96 -11.55 7.39
C THR A 78 3.73 -12.24 7.98
N ARG A 79 3.15 -11.66 9.03
CA ARG A 79 1.98 -12.20 9.72
C ARG A 79 1.03 -11.05 10.04
N ALA A 80 -0.28 -11.31 9.92
CA ALA A 80 -1.28 -10.35 10.35
C ALA A 80 -1.14 -10.05 11.85
N PRO A 81 -1.23 -8.78 12.25
CA PRO A 81 -1.52 -8.44 13.64
C PRO A 81 -2.83 -9.10 14.10
N LYS A 82 -2.91 -9.52 15.36
CA LYS A 82 -4.18 -10.00 15.91
C LYS A 82 -5.16 -8.83 16.04
N SER A 83 -6.42 -9.07 15.69
CA SER A 83 -7.49 -8.06 15.76
C SER A 83 -8.83 -8.76 15.98
N ASP A 84 -9.63 -8.22 16.90
CA ASP A 84 -10.96 -8.73 17.22
C ASP A 84 -12.05 -8.07 16.37
N THR A 85 -11.67 -7.17 15.46
CA THR A 85 -12.58 -6.47 14.54
C THR A 85 -12.77 -7.25 13.24
N LYS A 86 -13.89 -7.02 12.54
CA LYS A 86 -14.17 -7.61 11.22
C LYS A 86 -14.60 -6.50 10.23
N PRO A 87 -13.85 -6.26 9.13
CA PRO A 87 -12.56 -6.87 8.79
C PRO A 87 -11.49 -6.54 9.84
N ALA A 88 -10.57 -7.48 10.04
CA ALA A 88 -9.49 -7.37 11.04
C ALA A 88 -8.50 -6.24 10.72
N GLY A 89 -8.39 -5.89 9.44
CA GLY A 89 -7.60 -4.77 8.94
C GLY A 89 -7.53 -4.75 7.42
N LEU A 90 -6.63 -3.92 6.90
CA LEU A 90 -6.35 -3.77 5.47
C LEU A 90 -4.86 -3.98 5.22
N VAL A 91 -4.54 -4.86 4.27
CA VAL A 91 -3.19 -4.99 3.69
C VAL A 91 -3.16 -4.22 2.37
N VAL A 92 -2.18 -3.35 2.20
CA VAL A 92 -1.94 -2.65 0.93
C VAL A 92 -0.54 -2.99 0.45
N VAL A 93 -0.42 -3.44 -0.79
CA VAL A 93 0.86 -3.83 -1.38
C VAL A 93 1.02 -3.16 -2.74
N ASN A 94 2.16 -2.53 -2.96
CA ASN A 94 2.61 -2.08 -4.27
C ASN A 94 3.82 -2.94 -4.68
N PRO A 95 3.59 -4.22 -5.06
CA PRO A 95 4.68 -5.10 -5.46
C PRO A 95 5.41 -4.56 -6.69
N PRO A 96 6.66 -4.99 -6.91
CA PRO A 96 7.37 -4.72 -8.15
C PRO A 96 6.51 -5.10 -9.38
N TYR A 97 6.59 -4.30 -10.43
CA TYR A 97 5.96 -4.55 -11.71
C TYR A 97 7.02 -4.40 -12.80
N GLY A 98 7.19 -5.43 -13.63
CA GLY A 98 8.30 -5.54 -14.57
C GLY A 98 8.03 -4.78 -15.86
N GLU A 99 8.96 -3.92 -16.28
CA GLU A 99 8.99 -3.40 -17.66
C GLU A 99 9.83 -4.29 -18.61
N ARG A 100 10.63 -5.23 -18.06
CA ARG A 100 11.49 -6.13 -18.84
C ARG A 100 10.95 -7.55 -18.89
N ILE A 101 11.03 -8.19 -20.06
CA ILE A 101 10.44 -9.52 -20.35
C ILE A 101 10.97 -10.62 -19.41
N GLY A 102 12.25 -10.59 -19.03
CA GLY A 102 12.86 -11.60 -18.16
C GLY A 102 12.36 -11.59 -16.70
N GLU A 103 11.88 -10.45 -16.22
CA GLU A 103 11.40 -10.31 -14.85
C GLU A 103 9.99 -10.89 -14.66
N LYS A 104 9.23 -11.11 -15.75
CA LYS A 104 7.80 -11.50 -15.66
C LYS A 104 7.59 -12.87 -15.00
N THR A 105 8.46 -13.84 -15.26
CA THR A 105 8.34 -15.18 -14.67
C THR A 105 8.66 -15.16 -13.18
N GLU A 106 9.72 -14.46 -12.78
CA GLU A 106 10.09 -14.27 -11.36
C GLU A 106 9.01 -13.48 -10.61
N LEU A 107 8.46 -12.43 -11.24
CA LEU A 107 7.35 -11.66 -10.69
C LEU A 107 6.09 -12.50 -10.55
N ALA A 108 5.79 -13.41 -11.47
CA ALA A 108 4.64 -14.29 -11.29
C ALA A 108 4.81 -15.21 -10.07
N GLY A 109 6.03 -15.68 -9.79
CA GLY A 109 6.35 -16.40 -8.55
C GLY A 109 6.13 -15.54 -7.30
N LEU A 110 6.63 -14.31 -7.31
CA LEU A 110 6.43 -13.36 -6.20
C LEU A 110 4.95 -13.07 -5.93
N TYR A 111 4.14 -12.90 -6.98
CA TYR A 111 2.70 -12.65 -6.83
C TYR A 111 1.96 -13.90 -6.31
N GLN A 112 2.39 -15.11 -6.69
CA GLN A 112 1.87 -16.36 -6.11
C GLN A 112 2.18 -16.47 -4.63
N ASP A 113 3.42 -16.19 -4.24
CA ASP A 113 3.84 -16.17 -2.84
C ASP A 113 3.07 -15.12 -2.04
N LEU A 114 2.76 -13.98 -2.65
CA LEU A 114 1.92 -12.95 -2.03
C LEU A 114 0.50 -13.46 -1.81
N GLY A 115 -0.11 -14.06 -2.82
CA GLY A 115 -1.43 -14.69 -2.71
C GLY A 115 -1.51 -15.75 -1.62
N LYS A 116 -0.53 -16.66 -1.62
CA LYS A 116 -0.40 -17.73 -0.64
C LYS A 116 -0.22 -17.17 0.78
N THR A 117 0.70 -16.22 0.95
CA THR A 117 0.97 -15.54 2.23
C THR A 117 -0.29 -14.86 2.78
N LEU A 118 -1.03 -14.13 1.93
CA LEU A 118 -2.28 -13.50 2.31
C LEU A 118 -3.29 -14.55 2.78
N PHE A 119 -3.48 -15.61 2.00
CA PHE A 119 -4.41 -16.68 2.34
C PHE A 119 -4.04 -17.41 3.64
N GLU A 120 -2.77 -17.72 3.87
CA GLU A 120 -2.32 -18.48 5.04
C GLU A 120 -2.23 -17.63 6.32
N HIS A 121 -1.95 -16.33 6.21
CA HIS A 121 -1.54 -15.52 7.37
C HIS A 121 -2.37 -14.26 7.60
N TYR A 122 -3.33 -13.94 6.71
CA TYR A 122 -4.15 -12.72 6.80
C TYR A 122 -5.65 -13.01 6.70
N GLN A 123 -6.10 -14.18 7.14
CA GLN A 123 -7.52 -14.47 7.27
C GLN A 123 -8.26 -13.41 8.08
N GLY A 124 -9.42 -12.97 7.59
CA GLY A 124 -10.20 -11.88 8.20
C GLY A 124 -9.82 -10.46 7.73
N TYR A 125 -8.72 -10.31 6.99
CA TYR A 125 -8.32 -9.01 6.41
C TYR A 125 -8.95 -8.75 5.06
N ASN A 126 -8.93 -7.48 4.65
CA ASN A 126 -9.04 -7.11 3.23
C ASN A 126 -7.64 -6.86 2.69
N ALA A 127 -7.44 -7.04 1.39
CA ALA A 127 -6.20 -6.68 0.71
C ALA A 127 -6.45 -5.82 -0.52
N ALA A 128 -5.53 -4.92 -0.82
CA ALA A 128 -5.48 -4.14 -2.06
C ALA A 128 -4.07 -4.22 -2.65
N ILE A 129 -3.96 -4.75 -3.86
CA ILE A 129 -2.67 -4.97 -4.55
C ILE A 129 -2.65 -4.11 -5.80
N LEU A 130 -1.66 -3.22 -5.91
CA LEU A 130 -1.44 -2.40 -7.09
C LEU A 130 -0.56 -3.16 -8.08
N THR A 131 -0.99 -3.28 -9.33
CA THR A 131 -0.20 -3.98 -10.36
C THR A 131 -0.31 -3.30 -11.72
N GLY A 132 0.79 -3.26 -12.47
CA GLY A 132 0.83 -2.71 -13.83
C GLY A 132 0.27 -3.67 -14.89
N GLU A 133 0.17 -4.97 -14.60
CA GLU A 133 -0.14 -5.98 -15.62
C GLU A 133 -1.22 -6.97 -15.17
N LYS A 134 -2.18 -7.23 -16.06
CA LYS A 134 -3.34 -8.09 -15.78
C LYS A 134 -2.95 -9.53 -15.45
N GLU A 135 -1.90 -10.04 -16.10
CA GLU A 135 -1.43 -11.42 -15.88
C GLU A 135 -0.81 -11.59 -14.49
N LEU A 136 -0.05 -10.60 -13.99
CA LEU A 136 0.46 -10.60 -12.62
C LEU A 136 -0.68 -10.55 -11.60
N SER A 137 -1.76 -9.79 -11.88
CA SER A 137 -2.95 -9.81 -11.02
C SER A 137 -3.58 -11.20 -10.90
N LYS A 138 -3.52 -12.05 -11.94
CA LYS A 138 -4.02 -13.42 -11.88
C LYS A 138 -3.07 -14.34 -11.11
N ALA A 139 -1.77 -14.06 -11.15
CA ALA A 139 -0.76 -14.81 -10.42
C ALA A 139 -0.94 -14.77 -8.90
N VAL A 140 -1.66 -13.75 -8.37
CA VAL A 140 -2.08 -13.71 -6.95
C VAL A 140 -2.91 -14.94 -6.56
N GLY A 141 -3.60 -15.61 -7.50
CA GLY A 141 -4.32 -16.84 -7.19
C GLY A 141 -5.54 -16.68 -6.27
N LEU A 142 -5.92 -15.45 -5.94
CA LEU A 142 -7.12 -15.10 -5.19
C LEU A 142 -8.13 -14.40 -6.10
N ARG A 143 -9.43 -14.55 -5.81
CA ARG A 143 -10.47 -13.85 -6.55
C ARG A 143 -10.59 -12.41 -6.06
N ALA A 144 -10.34 -11.46 -6.95
CA ALA A 144 -10.61 -10.06 -6.68
C ALA A 144 -12.12 -9.78 -6.67
N ASN A 145 -12.61 -8.97 -5.73
CA ASN A 145 -14.01 -8.56 -5.64
C ASN A 145 -14.28 -7.19 -6.28
N ARG A 146 -13.23 -6.38 -6.48
CA ARG A 146 -13.29 -5.07 -7.14
C ARG A 146 -11.96 -4.79 -7.82
N LEU A 147 -12.02 -4.15 -8.98
CA LEU A 147 -10.86 -3.65 -9.70
C LEU A 147 -11.03 -2.16 -9.94
N ASN A 148 -9.98 -1.38 -9.69
CA ASN A 148 -9.93 0.04 -9.98
C ASN A 148 -8.76 0.32 -10.92
N THR A 149 -9.00 1.02 -12.03
CA THR A 149 -7.90 1.51 -12.89
C THR A 149 -7.32 2.78 -12.27
N LEU A 150 -6.00 2.81 -12.10
CA LEU A 150 -5.21 3.95 -11.62
C LEU A 150 -4.08 4.26 -12.60
N TYR A 151 -3.42 5.39 -12.41
CA TYR A 151 -2.24 5.77 -13.18
C TYR A 151 -1.09 6.12 -12.22
N ASN A 152 0.01 5.37 -12.29
CA ASN A 152 1.26 5.71 -11.61
C ASN A 152 2.15 6.47 -12.60
N GLY A 153 2.02 7.80 -12.62
CA GLY A 153 2.58 8.63 -13.70
C GLY A 153 1.92 8.29 -15.04
N LYS A 154 2.72 7.83 -16.02
CA LYS A 154 2.23 7.40 -17.34
C LYS A 154 1.80 5.92 -17.37
N ILE A 155 2.09 5.17 -16.31
CA ILE A 155 1.86 3.72 -16.25
C ILE A 155 0.42 3.48 -15.81
N ARG A 156 -0.37 2.81 -16.66
CA ARG A 156 -1.72 2.38 -16.31
C ARG A 156 -1.62 1.17 -15.38
N CYS A 157 -2.15 1.29 -14.17
CA CYS A 157 -2.17 0.24 -13.17
C CYS A 157 -3.60 -0.19 -12.85
N THR A 158 -3.73 -1.38 -12.28
CA THR A 158 -4.97 -1.88 -11.66
C THR A 158 -4.73 -2.07 -10.17
N LEU A 159 -5.59 -1.48 -9.35
CA LEU A 159 -5.72 -1.80 -7.93
C LEU A 159 -6.76 -2.90 -7.78
N SER A 160 -6.30 -4.10 -7.45
CA SER A 160 -7.14 -5.29 -7.24
C SER A 160 -7.46 -5.43 -5.76
N HIS A 161 -8.75 -5.50 -5.43
CA HIS A 161 -9.22 -5.67 -4.06
C HIS A 161 -9.62 -7.12 -3.78
N PHE A 162 -9.31 -7.60 -2.59
CA PHE A 162 -9.57 -8.98 -2.17
C PHE A 162 -10.17 -8.98 -0.76
N ASN A 163 -11.14 -9.88 -0.54
CA ASN A 163 -11.56 -10.27 0.79
C ASN A 163 -10.79 -11.56 1.14
N ILE A 164 -9.96 -11.54 2.18
CA ILE A 164 -9.14 -12.69 2.57
C ILE A 164 -9.92 -13.54 3.57
N ARG A 165 -10.59 -14.56 3.05
CA ARG A 165 -11.52 -15.41 3.77
C ARG A 165 -11.35 -16.85 3.28
N GLU A 166 -11.80 -17.83 4.05
CA GLU A 166 -11.68 -19.26 3.71
C GLU A 166 -12.38 -19.62 2.38
N ASP A 167 -13.45 -18.91 2.03
CA ASP A 167 -14.20 -19.09 0.78
C ASP A 167 -13.47 -18.52 -0.46
N ASN A 168 -12.54 -17.57 -0.27
CA ASN A 168 -11.66 -17.07 -1.33
C ASN A 168 -10.41 -17.94 -1.44
N GLN A 169 -10.63 -19.21 -1.81
CA GLN A 169 -9.58 -20.22 -1.89
C GLN A 169 -8.44 -19.80 -2.82
N PHE A 170 -7.20 -19.91 -2.33
CA PHE A 170 -6.01 -19.74 -3.14
C PHE A 170 -5.91 -20.84 -4.21
N ARG A 171 -5.68 -20.43 -5.46
CA ARG A 171 -5.46 -21.31 -6.60
C ARG A 171 -4.12 -20.95 -7.25
N PRO A 172 -3.13 -21.86 -7.25
CA PRO A 172 -1.87 -21.62 -7.92
C PRO A 172 -2.10 -21.27 -9.40
N TYR A 173 -1.42 -20.23 -9.86
CA TYR A 173 -1.46 -19.83 -11.26
C TYR A 173 -0.33 -20.51 -12.01
N THR A 174 -0.62 -21.25 -13.07
CA THR A 174 0.42 -21.63 -14.03
C THR A 174 0.48 -20.53 -15.08
N PRO A 175 1.57 -19.73 -15.13
CA PRO A 175 1.65 -18.67 -16.11
C PRO A 175 1.65 -19.25 -17.51
N ARG A 176 0.83 -18.71 -18.41
CA ARG A 176 0.88 -19.04 -19.84
C ARG A 176 2.00 -18.27 -20.54
N PHE A 177 3.14 -18.08 -19.88
CA PHE A 177 4.34 -17.55 -20.53
C PHE A 177 4.98 -18.66 -21.36
N THR A 178 4.23 -19.24 -22.30
CA THR A 178 4.72 -20.21 -23.26
C THR A 178 4.82 -19.56 -24.62
N GLN A 179 6.07 -19.23 -24.98
CA GLN A 179 6.66 -19.27 -26.32
C GLN A 179 5.87 -18.58 -27.45
N GLU A 180 6.10 -17.27 -27.64
CA GLU A 180 6.26 -16.78 -29.01
C GLU A 180 7.76 -16.79 -29.32
N GLN A 181 8.14 -17.71 -30.19
CA GLN A 181 9.43 -17.73 -30.89
C GLN A 181 9.50 -16.57 -31.87
#